data_AF-A0A7X5FC13-F1
#
_entry.id   AF-A0A7X5FC13-F1
#
_cell.length_a   1.000
_cell.length_b   1.000
_cell.length_c   1.000
_cell.angle_alpha   90.00
_cell.angle_beta   90.00
_cell.angle_gamma   90.00
#
_symmetry.space_group_name_H-M   'P 1'
#
loop_
_entity.id
_entity.type
_entity.pdbx_description
1 polymer ?
#
loop_
_entity_poly.entity_id
_entity_poly.type
_entity_poly.pdbx_seq_one_letter_code
_entity_poly.pdbx_strand_id
1 'polypeptide(L)'
;MKENKEPNKFARISKIGAGFMVTVAIFYDLLELGVDWIPGVGQAIALFIDIFAMMHFALWFKLKGIKLGSPKKIARFWLPMLTELLPIPLLDIGLTTLGVILTIGITWTEDKTGVNLNKSKNPSKNIRPRLPKNR
;
A
#
# COMPACT_ATOMS: atom_id res chain seq x y z
N MET A 1 3.08 9.58 -38.69
CA MET A 1 3.72 8.47 -37.96
C MET A 1 3.21 8.48 -36.51
N LYS A 2 2.43 7.47 -36.11
CA LYS A 2 2.07 7.26 -34.70
C LYS A 2 3.23 6.48 -34.06
N GLU A 3 3.95 7.13 -33.17
CA GLU A 3 5.01 6.51 -32.37
C GLU A 3 4.35 5.44 -31.47
N ASN A 4 4.50 4.17 -31.84
CA ASN A 4 4.06 3.03 -31.04
C ASN A 4 5.01 2.95 -29.83
N LYS A 5 4.64 3.60 -28.72
CA LYS A 5 5.31 3.37 -27.44
C LYS A 5 4.95 1.96 -26.99
N GLU A 6 5.85 1.01 -27.28
CA GLU A 6 5.74 -0.31 -26.69
C GLU A 6 5.64 -0.16 -25.16
N PRO A 7 4.58 -0.69 -24.53
CA PRO A 7 4.44 -0.58 -23.09
C PRO A 7 5.58 -1.38 -22.48
N ASN A 8 6.57 -0.68 -21.92
CA ASN A 8 7.69 -1.28 -21.24
C ASN A 8 7.13 -2.02 -20.01
N LYS A 9 6.87 -3.32 -20.19
CA LYS A 9 5.89 -4.13 -19.44
C LYS A 9 6.48 -4.69 -18.13
N PHE A 10 7.39 -3.94 -17.52
CA PHE A 10 8.00 -4.36 -16.26
C PHE A 10 7.04 -4.02 -15.12
N ALA A 11 6.42 -5.05 -14.54
CA ALA A 11 5.62 -4.91 -13.33
C ALA A 11 6.47 -4.25 -12.24
N ARG A 12 5.92 -3.23 -11.56
CA ARG A 12 6.63 -2.50 -10.48
C ARG A 12 7.06 -3.44 -9.34
N ILE A 13 6.33 -4.53 -9.15
CA ILE A 13 6.61 -5.59 -8.20
C ILE A 13 6.85 -6.89 -8.97
N SER A 14 8.06 -7.46 -8.85
CA SER A 14 8.38 -8.78 -9.40
C SER A 14 7.66 -9.88 -8.61
N LYS A 15 7.42 -11.05 -9.22
CA LYS A 15 6.77 -12.19 -8.54
C LYS A 15 7.53 -12.62 -7.29
N ILE A 16 8.87 -12.64 -7.36
CA ILE A 16 9.75 -12.97 -6.22
C ILE A 16 9.63 -11.89 -5.12
N GLY A 17 9.62 -10.60 -5.50
CA GLY A 17 9.42 -9.51 -4.55
C GLY A 17 8.05 -9.55 -3.88
N ALA A 18 6.99 -9.89 -4.62
CA ALA A 18 5.66 -10.09 -4.07
C ALA A 18 5.62 -11.26 -3.09
N GLY A 19 6.26 -12.39 -3.43
CA GLY A 19 6.38 -13.53 -2.52
C GLY A 19 7.08 -13.14 -1.21
N PHE A 20 8.20 -12.44 -1.30
CA PHE A 20 8.93 -11.97 -0.12
C PHE A 20 8.11 -11.00 0.73
N MET A 21 7.36 -10.07 0.10
CA MET A 21 6.43 -9.18 0.81
C MET A 21 5.37 -9.96 1.59
N VAL A 22 4.76 -10.96 0.98
CA VAL A 22 3.73 -11.79 1.63
C VAL A 22 4.33 -12.62 2.77
N THR A 23 5.51 -13.20 2.60
CA THR A 23 6.19 -13.94 3.67
C THR A 23 6.49 -13.05 4.87
N VAL A 24 6.98 -11.82 4.64
CA VAL A 24 7.20 -10.85 5.72
C VAL A 24 5.89 -10.44 6.39
N ALA A 25 4.80 -10.33 5.62
CA ALA A 25 3.48 -9.97 6.17
C ALA A 25 2.95 -11.08 7.09
N ILE A 26 3.05 -12.34 6.67
CA ILE A 26 2.68 -13.51 7.47
C ILE A 26 3.53 -13.56 8.75
N PHE A 27 4.82 -13.22 8.66
CA PHE A 27 5.67 -13.15 9.85
C PHE A 27 5.18 -12.10 10.86
N TYR A 28 4.74 -10.92 10.39
CA TYR A 28 4.14 -9.92 11.28
C TYR A 28 2.83 -10.41 11.90
N ASP A 29 1.92 -10.98 11.11
CA ASP A 29 0.65 -11.52 11.65
C ASP A 29 0.89 -12.63 12.70
N LEU A 30 1.89 -13.51 12.48
CA LEU A 30 2.25 -14.55 13.45
C LEU A 30 2.90 -13.99 14.71
N LEU A 31 3.73 -12.95 14.58
CA LEU A 31 4.35 -12.27 15.71
C LEU A 31 3.29 -11.59 16.58
N GLU A 32 2.37 -10.88 15.93
CA GLU A 32 1.24 -10.21 16.56
C GLU A 32 0.35 -11.22 17.29
N LEU A 33 -0.07 -12.30 16.62
CA LEU A 33 -0.84 -13.39 17.23
C LEU A 33 -0.14 -14.02 18.45
N GLY A 34 1.18 -14.23 18.36
CA GLY A 34 1.96 -14.79 19.46
C GLY A 34 2.03 -13.88 20.68
N VAL A 35 2.05 -12.56 20.46
CA VAL A 35 2.14 -11.56 21.52
C VAL A 35 0.77 -11.22 22.11
N ASP A 36 -0.28 -11.18 21.27
CA ASP A 36 -1.66 -10.88 21.69
C ASP A 36 -2.23 -11.93 22.66
N TRP A 37 -1.62 -13.11 22.72
CA TRP A 37 -1.99 -14.15 23.69
C TRP A 37 -1.75 -13.73 25.15
N ILE A 38 -0.95 -12.68 25.39
CA ILE A 38 -0.70 -12.10 26.72
C ILE A 38 -1.66 -10.93 26.96
N PRO A 39 -2.69 -11.08 27.81
CA PRO A 39 -3.67 -10.01 28.03
C PRO A 39 -3.02 -8.76 28.66
N GLY A 40 -3.47 -7.58 28.24
CA GLY A 40 -2.97 -6.28 28.71
C GLY A 40 -1.67 -5.86 28.03
N VAL A 41 -0.53 -6.43 28.44
CA VAL A 41 0.79 -6.02 27.91
C VAL A 41 0.99 -6.50 26.47
N GLY A 42 0.50 -7.69 26.12
CA GLY A 42 0.60 -8.24 24.77
C GLY A 42 -0.16 -7.39 23.76
N GLN A 43 -1.39 -6.99 24.06
CA GLN A 43 -2.20 -6.11 23.20
C GLN A 43 -1.51 -4.78 22.90
N ALA A 44 -0.87 -4.17 23.91
CA ALA A 44 -0.12 -2.93 23.69
C ALA A 44 1.07 -3.15 22.75
N ILE A 45 1.78 -4.28 22.87
CA ILE A 45 2.91 -4.63 21.99
C ILE A 45 2.41 -5.02 20.59
N ALA A 46 1.28 -5.71 20.47
CA ALA A 46 0.64 -6.05 19.20
C ALA A 46 0.35 -4.78 18.39
N LEU A 47 -0.22 -3.76 19.01
CA LEU A 47 -0.44 -2.45 18.38
C LEU A 47 0.86 -1.79 17.89
N PHE A 48 1.97 -1.92 18.65
CA PHE A 48 3.28 -1.43 18.18
C PHE A 48 3.82 -2.25 16.99
N ILE A 49 3.61 -3.56 16.98
CA ILE A 49 3.98 -4.44 15.88
C ILE A 49 3.21 -4.04 14.62
N ASP A 50 1.92 -3.78 14.72
CA ASP A 50 1.08 -3.44 13.58
C ASP A 50 1.44 -2.07 12.98
N ILE A 51 1.68 -1.06 13.83
CA ILE A 51 2.23 0.24 13.41
C ILE A 51 3.57 0.06 12.67
N PHE A 52 4.46 -0.78 13.20
CA PHE A 52 5.75 -1.04 12.60
C PHE A 52 5.63 -1.78 11.26
N ALA A 53 4.78 -2.79 11.17
CA ALA A 53 4.47 -3.51 9.94
C ALA A 53 3.92 -2.55 8.87
N MET A 54 2.98 -1.69 9.24
CA MET A 54 2.44 -0.65 8.37
C MET A 54 3.53 0.27 7.85
N MET A 55 4.39 0.80 8.72
CA MET A 55 5.51 1.67 8.32
C MET A 55 6.48 0.95 7.38
N HIS A 56 6.80 -0.31 7.67
CA HIS A 56 7.69 -1.13 6.86
C HIS A 56 7.13 -1.32 5.45
N PHE A 57 5.89 -1.79 5.32
CA PHE A 57 5.26 -1.95 4.01
C PHE A 57 5.03 -0.62 3.31
N ALA A 58 4.69 0.44 4.03
CA ALA A 58 4.55 1.77 3.46
C ALA A 58 5.84 2.26 2.81
N LEU A 59 6.96 2.10 3.50
CA LEU A 59 8.29 2.39 2.95
C LEU A 59 8.59 1.51 1.74
N TRP A 60 8.30 0.22 1.83
CA TRP A 60 8.60 -0.73 0.76
C TRP A 60 7.82 -0.43 -0.53
N PHE A 61 6.53 -0.13 -0.42
CA PHE A 61 5.71 0.31 -1.55
C PHE A 61 6.17 1.65 -2.10
N LYS A 62 6.58 2.59 -1.24
CA LYS A 62 7.16 3.87 -1.66
C LYS A 62 8.45 3.68 -2.47
N LEU A 63 9.33 2.75 -2.05
CA LEU A 63 10.56 2.39 -2.77
C LEU A 63 10.26 1.75 -4.15
N LYS A 64 9.11 1.08 -4.30
CA LYS A 64 8.63 0.56 -5.59
C LYS A 64 7.85 1.59 -6.43
N GLY A 65 7.84 2.86 -6.01
CA GLY A 65 7.13 3.94 -6.73
C GLY A 65 5.61 3.85 -6.63
N ILE A 66 5.07 3.08 -5.68
CA ILE A 66 3.64 2.93 -5.45
C ILE A 66 3.25 4.00 -4.42
N LYS A 67 2.49 5.02 -4.85
CA LYS A 67 2.02 6.03 -3.90
C LYS A 67 0.79 5.49 -3.18
N LEU A 68 0.91 5.30 -1.87
CA LEU A 68 -0.18 4.90 -0.98
C LEU A 68 -1.15 6.04 -0.65
N GLY A 69 -0.87 7.28 -1.09
CA GLY A 69 -1.57 8.52 -0.71
C GLY A 69 -3.04 8.68 -1.15
N SER A 70 -3.72 7.60 -1.52
CA SER A 70 -5.18 7.61 -1.64
C SER A 70 -5.76 7.41 -0.25
N PRO A 71 -6.63 8.31 0.25
CA PRO A 71 -7.33 8.11 1.53
C PRO A 71 -8.07 6.77 1.60
N LYS A 72 -8.50 6.22 0.45
CA LYS A 72 -9.13 4.89 0.35
C LYS A 72 -8.14 3.74 0.52
N LYS A 73 -6.86 3.93 0.14
CA LYS A 73 -5.80 2.92 0.35
C LYS A 73 -5.27 3.00 1.80
N ILE A 74 -5.17 4.20 2.35
CA ILE A 74 -4.86 4.42 3.77
C ILE A 74 -5.99 3.86 4.65
N ALA A 75 -7.26 4.14 4.36
CA ALA A 75 -8.39 3.60 5.11
C ALA A 75 -8.47 2.06 5.08
N ARG A 76 -7.95 1.40 4.03
CA ARG A 76 -7.85 -0.08 3.97
C ARG A 76 -6.69 -0.62 4.80
N PHE A 77 -5.65 0.18 5.01
CA PHE A 77 -4.53 -0.12 5.91
C PHE A 77 -4.83 0.25 7.37
N TRP A 78 -5.76 1.18 7.62
CA TRP A 78 -6.19 1.63 8.95
C TRP A 78 -7.45 0.94 9.45
N LEU A 79 -8.19 0.25 8.58
CA LEU A 79 -9.33 -0.57 8.97
C LEU A 79 -8.96 -1.63 10.02
N PRO A 80 -7.78 -2.28 9.95
CA PRO A 80 -7.30 -3.19 10.99
C PRO A 80 -7.12 -2.52 12.36
N MET A 81 -6.51 -1.33 12.38
CA MET A 81 -6.41 -0.53 13.60
C MET A 81 -7.78 -0.13 14.21
N LEU A 82 -8.84 -0.08 13.39
CA LEU A 82 -10.21 0.15 13.87
C LEU A 82 -10.89 -1.13 14.35
N THR A 83 -10.47 -2.31 13.86
CA THR A 83 -10.95 -3.59 14.37
C THR A 83 -10.35 -3.92 15.72
N GLU A 84 -9.12 -3.51 16.03
CA GLU A 84 -8.52 -3.64 17.37
C GLU A 84 -9.33 -2.92 18.48
N LEU A 85 -10.10 -1.87 18.14
CA LEU A 85 -11.00 -1.21 19.11
C LEU A 85 -12.18 -2.10 19.52
N LEU A 86 -12.52 -3.09 18.69
CA LEU A 86 -13.48 -4.13 19.00
C LEU A 86 -12.68 -5.37 19.45
N PRO A 87 -12.74 -5.80 20.72
CA PRO A 87 -11.97 -6.94 21.22
C PRO A 87 -12.49 -8.28 20.67
N ILE A 88 -12.32 -8.51 19.37
CA ILE A 88 -12.67 -9.72 18.65
C ILE A 88 -11.37 -10.27 18.06
N PRO A 89 -10.54 -10.94 18.88
CA PRO A 89 -9.19 -11.39 18.50
C PRO A 89 -9.16 -12.35 17.30
N LEU A 90 -10.31 -12.95 16.94
CA LEU A 90 -10.43 -13.81 15.75
C LEU A 90 -10.52 -13.04 14.44
N LEU A 91 -10.78 -11.72 14.46
CA LEU A 91 -10.95 -10.92 13.25
C LEU A 91 -9.65 -10.23 12.80
N ASP A 92 -8.65 -10.11 13.66
CA ASP A 92 -7.36 -9.46 13.34
C ASP A 92 -6.39 -10.35 12.55
N ILE A 93 -6.54 -11.66 12.68
CA ILE A 93 -5.57 -12.62 12.15
C ILE A 93 -5.48 -12.48 10.62
N GLY A 94 -4.33 -12.00 10.14
CA GLY A 94 -4.03 -11.93 8.71
C GLY A 94 -4.43 -10.63 8.02
N LEU A 95 -4.86 -9.60 8.77
CA LEU A 95 -5.21 -8.30 8.18
C LEU A 95 -4.02 -7.63 7.49
N THR A 96 -2.82 -7.74 8.07
CA THR A 96 -1.60 -7.19 7.46
C THR A 96 -1.27 -7.96 6.17
N THR A 97 -1.29 -9.29 6.19
CA THR A 97 -1.12 -10.10 4.96
C THR A 97 -2.17 -9.77 3.91
N LEU A 98 -3.44 -9.65 4.29
CA LEU A 98 -4.52 -9.31 3.37
C LEU A 98 -4.32 -7.93 2.73
N GLY A 99 -3.92 -6.94 3.53
CA GLY A 99 -3.61 -5.58 3.07
C GLY A 99 -2.45 -5.56 2.06
N VAL A 100 -1.40 -6.35 2.29
CA VAL A 100 -0.26 -6.52 1.38
C VAL A 100 -0.69 -7.20 0.08
N ILE A 101 -1.41 -8.32 0.14
CA ILE A 101 -1.91 -9.05 -1.04
C ILE A 101 -2.81 -8.15 -1.89
N LEU A 102 -3.74 -7.44 -1.26
CA LEU A 102 -4.66 -6.54 -1.96
C LEU A 102 -3.90 -5.41 -2.65
N THR A 103 -2.88 -4.85 -1.98
CA THR A 103 -2.05 -3.77 -2.54
C THR A 103 -1.22 -4.24 -3.72
N ILE A 104 -0.63 -5.43 -3.64
CA ILE A 104 0.09 -6.07 -4.75
C ILE A 104 -0.86 -6.30 -5.93
N GLY A 105 -2.04 -6.87 -5.68
CA GLY A 105 -3.05 -7.15 -6.71
C GLY A 105 -3.56 -5.91 -7.42
N ILE A 106 -3.86 -4.84 -6.67
CA ILE A 106 -4.23 -3.54 -7.24
C ILE A 106 -3.08 -2.98 -8.07
N THR A 107 -1.84 -3.06 -7.58
CA THR A 107 -0.66 -2.56 -8.30
C THR A 107 -0.46 -3.28 -9.62
N TRP A 108 -0.56 -4.62 -9.63
CA TRP A 108 -0.50 -5.40 -10.87
C TRP A 108 -1.65 -5.10 -11.82
N THR A 109 -2.84 -4.80 -11.31
CA THR A 109 -3.99 -4.41 -12.13
C THR A 109 -3.78 -3.04 -12.76
N GLU A 110 -3.26 -2.06 -12.00
CA GLU A 110 -2.85 -0.75 -12.50
C GLU A 110 -1.76 -0.89 -13.59
N ASP A 111 -0.77 -1.77 -13.37
CA ASP A 111 0.32 -2.01 -14.32
C ASP A 111 -0.16 -2.65 -15.62
N LYS A 112 -1.11 -3.60 -15.54
CA LYS A 112 -1.68 -4.27 -16.72
C LYS A 112 -2.60 -3.36 -17.53
N THR A 113 -3.41 -2.55 -16.85
CA THR A 113 -4.42 -1.71 -17.50
C THR A 113 -3.86 -0.36 -17.96
N GLY A 114 -2.70 0.05 -17.46
CA GLY A 114 -2.15 1.40 -17.67
C GLY A 114 -2.99 2.50 -17.01
N VAL A 115 -4.09 2.14 -16.33
CA VAL A 115 -4.93 3.08 -15.60
C VAL A 115 -4.25 3.38 -14.29
N ASN A 116 -3.64 4.55 -14.21
CA ASN A 116 -3.10 5.05 -12.97
C ASN A 116 -4.28 5.53 -12.10
N LEU A 117 -4.83 4.64 -11.27
CA LEU A 117 -5.90 4.94 -10.30
C LEU A 117 -5.51 6.04 -9.29
N ASN A 118 -4.24 6.47 -9.34
CA ASN A 118 -3.62 7.45 -8.46
C ASN A 118 -3.28 8.78 -9.16
N LYS A 119 -3.59 8.94 -10.47
CA LYS A 119 -3.66 10.28 -11.07
C LYS A 119 -4.94 10.93 -10.58
N SER A 120 -4.86 11.57 -9.42
CA SER A 120 -5.71 12.73 -9.14
C SER A 120 -5.64 13.64 -10.37
N LYS A 121 -6.79 13.85 -11.00
CA LYS A 121 -6.97 14.83 -12.07
C LYS A 121 -6.45 16.16 -11.52
N ASN A 122 -5.25 16.56 -11.90
CA ASN A 122 -4.88 17.97 -11.84
C ASN A 122 -4.87 18.51 -13.26
N PRO A 123 -6.02 18.98 -13.78
CA PRO A 123 -6.10 19.55 -15.12
C PRO A 123 -5.61 21.01 -15.21
N SER A 124 -5.04 21.62 -14.16
CA SER A 124 -4.77 23.07 -14.17
C SER A 124 -3.43 23.46 -13.55
N LYS A 125 -2.32 23.14 -14.21
CA LYS A 125 -1.06 23.87 -13.93
C LYS A 125 -0.16 24.10 -15.14
N ASN A 126 -0.71 24.06 -16.34
CA ASN A 126 0.04 24.37 -17.56
C ASN A 126 -0.55 25.54 -18.36
N ILE A 127 -1.20 26.49 -17.68
CA ILE A 127 -1.38 27.84 -18.23
C ILE A 127 -0.12 28.61 -17.83
N ARG A 128 0.96 28.47 -18.60
CA ARG A 128 1.99 29.51 -18.59
C ARG A 128 1.36 30.72 -19.28
N PRO A 129 1.21 31.89 -18.61
CA PRO A 129 0.83 33.08 -19.33
C PRO A 129 1.89 33.33 -20.39
N ARG A 130 1.49 33.32 -21.68
CA ARG A 130 2.36 33.77 -22.75
C ARG A 130 2.62 35.25 -22.49
N LEU A 131 3.84 35.60 -22.11
CA LEU A 131 4.24 37.00 -22.01
C LEU A 131 4.10 37.62 -23.41
N PRO A 132 3.45 38.79 -23.54
CA PRO A 132 3.38 39.50 -24.80
C PRO A 132 4.79 39.90 -25.23
N LYS A 133 5.12 39.59 -26.49
CA LYS A 133 6.37 39.96 -27.13
C LYS A 133 6.25 41.42 -27.55
N ASN A 134 6.82 42.34 -26.76
CA ASN A 134 6.91 43.75 -27.14
C ASN A 134 7.72 43.85 -28.45
N ARG A 135 7.13 44.54 -29.44
CA ARG A 135 7.81 45.10 -30.60
C ARG A 135 7.91 46.60 -30.41
#